data_AF-A0A1Y0BEW1-F1
#
_entry.id   AF-A0A1Y0BEW1-F1
#
_cell.length_a   1.000
_cell.length_b   1.000
_cell.length_c   1.000
_cell.angle_alpha   90.00
_cell.angle_beta   90.00
_cell.angle_gamma   90.00
#
_symmetry.space_group_name_H-M   'P 1'
#
loop_
_entity.id
_entity.type
_entity.pdbx_description
1 polymer ?
#
loop_
_entity_poly.entity_id
_entity_poly.type
_entity_poly.pdbx_seq_one_letter_code
_entity_poly.pdbx_strand_id
1 'polypeptide(L)'
;MLTLDELIEAKDTANTTVGEMQKRLDRLNAEIVRAKSDGKYSPKYVQETVEELQREALPYFGERLAALHASAKVARAQKVAWESRPLLLSMQNFSADRQTDSLMRLRHATEYASMNAALLDLHAQIALEEMDLPVLYQLYLASLKTHTTPQRVDVNIDAVTIPGQVEALQAIRDIEALPARGELIAGAATAAGLTALRKMELGRQANVANEPPPSSNRHVEAASGIAGRFTA
;
A
#
# COMPACT_ATOMS: atom_id res chain seq x y z
N MET A 1 5.00 13.02 2.95
CA MET A 1 4.88 11.66 2.43
C MET A 1 5.61 10.77 3.41
N LEU A 2 4.97 9.69 3.88
CA LEU A 2 5.67 8.74 4.74
C LEU A 2 6.74 7.98 3.95
N THR A 3 7.88 7.73 4.58
CA THR A 3 8.92 6.89 3.99
C THR A 3 8.50 5.42 4.00
N LEU A 4 9.24 4.58 3.29
CA LEU A 4 9.01 3.13 3.31
C LEU A 4 9.17 2.57 4.74
N ASP A 5 10.19 3.02 5.46
CA ASP A 5 10.47 2.55 6.84
C ASP A 5 9.34 2.93 7.79
N GLU A 6 8.81 4.16 7.68
CA GLU A 6 7.66 4.61 8.48
C GLU A 6 6.39 3.80 8.17
N LEU A 7 6.18 3.40 6.91
CA LEU A 7 5.06 2.53 6.53
C LEU A 7 5.23 1.11 7.07
N ILE A 8 6.46 0.58 7.09
CA ILE A 8 6.75 -0.74 7.67
C ILE A 8 6.54 -0.70 9.19
N GLU A 9 7.03 0.34 9.87
CA GLU A 9 6.83 0.52 11.31
C GLU A 9 5.33 0.66 11.67
N ALA A 10 4.58 1.41 10.87
CA ALA A 10 3.12 1.54 11.05
C ALA A 10 2.40 0.19 10.86
N LYS A 11 2.83 -0.61 9.87
CA LYS A 11 2.33 -1.97 9.65
C LYS A 11 2.62 -2.88 10.84
N ASP A 12 3.84 -2.85 11.35
CA ASP A 12 4.24 -3.70 12.47
C ASP A 12 3.48 -3.32 13.74
N THR A 13 3.30 -2.02 14.01
CA THR A 13 2.50 -1.51 15.12
C THR A 13 1.02 -1.89 15.03
N ALA A 14 0.46 -1.89 13.82
CA ALA A 14 -0.92 -2.33 13.61
C ALA A 14 -1.06 -3.85 13.77
N ASN A 15 -0.07 -4.64 13.32
CA ASN A 15 -0.02 -6.09 13.52
C ASN A 15 0.10 -6.47 15.00
N THR A 16 0.95 -5.79 15.76
CA THR A 16 1.06 -6.03 17.21
C THR A 16 -0.25 -5.73 17.91
N THR A 17 -0.94 -4.64 17.54
CA THR A 17 -2.26 -4.29 18.05
C THR A 17 -3.29 -5.41 17.80
N VAL A 18 -3.36 -5.95 16.57
CA VAL A 18 -4.24 -7.08 16.26
C VAL A 18 -3.86 -8.33 17.08
N GLY A 19 -2.57 -8.60 17.24
CA GLY A 19 -2.08 -9.72 18.05
C GLY A 19 -2.45 -9.59 19.53
N GLU A 20 -2.41 -8.39 20.09
CA GLU A 20 -2.86 -8.11 21.46
C GLU A 20 -4.37 -8.29 21.61
N MET A 21 -5.16 -7.80 20.65
CA MET A 21 -6.61 -8.01 20.62
C MET A 21 -6.95 -9.51 20.59
N GLN A 22 -6.23 -10.31 19.79
CA GLN A 22 -6.43 -11.76 19.73
C GLN A 22 -6.13 -12.42 21.09
N LYS A 23 -4.99 -12.09 21.72
CA LYS A 23 -4.65 -12.61 23.05
C LYS A 23 -5.70 -12.26 24.10
N ARG A 24 -6.25 -11.04 24.06
CA ARG A 24 -7.33 -10.63 24.97
C ARG A 24 -8.62 -11.40 24.72
N LEU A 25 -8.97 -11.65 23.46
CA LEU A 25 -10.12 -12.48 23.08
C LEU A 25 -9.95 -13.93 23.58
N ASP A 26 -8.77 -14.53 23.40
CA ASP A 26 -8.50 -15.90 23.85
C ASP A 26 -8.63 -16.02 25.38
N ARG A 27 -8.14 -15.02 26.12
CA ARG A 27 -8.31 -14.94 27.58
C ARG A 27 -9.77 -14.80 27.98
N LEU A 28 -10.53 -13.91 27.34
CA LEU A 28 -11.97 -13.74 27.57
C LEU A 28 -12.72 -15.07 27.32
N ASN A 29 -12.40 -15.76 26.23
CA ASN A 29 -13.00 -17.05 25.91
C ASN A 29 -12.68 -18.12 26.97
N ALA A 30 -11.44 -18.15 27.49
CA ALA A 30 -11.08 -19.05 28.57
C ALA A 30 -11.86 -18.76 29.86
N GLU A 31 -12.06 -17.48 30.20
CA GLU A 31 -12.85 -17.05 31.37
C GLU A 31 -14.34 -17.41 31.19
N ILE A 32 -14.90 -17.21 30.00
CA ILE A 32 -16.28 -17.62 29.65
C ILE A 32 -16.45 -19.14 29.75
N VAL A 33 -15.50 -19.93 29.24
CA VAL A 33 -15.54 -21.40 29.32
C VAL A 33 -15.49 -21.86 30.77
N ARG A 34 -14.63 -21.26 31.61
CA ARG A 34 -14.58 -21.55 33.05
C ARG A 34 -15.90 -21.25 33.76
N ALA A 35 -16.49 -20.08 33.50
CA ALA A 35 -17.78 -19.71 34.06
C ALA A 35 -18.91 -20.68 33.65
N LYS A 36 -18.84 -21.25 32.44
CA LYS A 36 -19.80 -22.26 31.95
C LYS A 36 -19.55 -23.67 32.51
N SER A 37 -18.30 -24.03 32.79
CA SER A 37 -17.95 -25.36 33.31
C SER A 37 -18.21 -25.52 34.80
N ASP A 38 -18.34 -24.42 35.55
CA ASP A 38 -18.72 -24.44 36.96
C ASP A 38 -20.21 -24.78 37.11
N GLY A 39 -20.53 -26.09 37.08
CA GLY A 39 -21.89 -26.63 37.21
C GLY A 39 -22.60 -26.36 38.55
N LYS A 40 -22.06 -25.46 39.38
CA LYS A 40 -22.66 -24.97 40.63
C LYS A 40 -23.61 -23.78 40.42
N TYR A 41 -23.51 -23.07 39.30
CA TYR A 41 -24.25 -21.82 39.08
C TYR A 41 -25.48 -22.00 38.20
N SER A 42 -26.53 -21.22 38.48
CA SER A 42 -27.72 -21.15 37.64
C SER A 42 -27.35 -20.65 36.23
N PRO A 43 -27.98 -21.16 35.16
CA PRO A 43 -27.76 -20.68 33.79
C PRO A 43 -27.89 -19.16 33.64
N LYS A 44 -28.77 -18.53 34.43
CA LYS A 44 -28.97 -17.08 34.44
C LYS A 44 -27.76 -16.32 35.01
N TYR A 45 -27.15 -16.84 36.08
CA TYR A 45 -25.95 -16.25 36.67
C TYR A 45 -24.74 -16.36 35.72
N VAL A 46 -24.62 -17.47 35.00
CA VAL A 46 -23.57 -17.66 33.99
C VAL A 46 -23.76 -16.67 32.84
N GLN A 47 -25.00 -16.42 32.39
CA GLN A 47 -25.30 -15.41 31.37
C GLN A 47 -24.93 -14.00 31.84
N GLU A 48 -25.36 -13.59 33.04
CA GLU A 48 -25.03 -12.28 33.61
C GLU A 48 -23.51 -12.07 33.76
N THR A 49 -22.79 -13.09 34.24
CA THR A 49 -21.32 -13.05 34.37
C THR A 49 -20.64 -12.92 32.99
N VAL A 50 -21.13 -13.62 31.97
CA VAL A 50 -20.59 -13.52 30.61
C VAL A 50 -20.85 -12.12 30.03
N GLU A 51 -22.04 -11.58 30.22
CA GLU A 51 -22.38 -10.22 29.77
C GLU A 51 -21.52 -9.15 30.46
N GLU A 52 -21.24 -9.32 31.75
CA GLU A 52 -20.36 -8.43 32.51
C GLU A 52 -18.92 -8.46 31.99
N LEU A 53 -18.33 -9.66 31.81
CA LEU A 53 -17.00 -9.83 31.24
C LEU A 53 -16.88 -9.21 29.83
N GLN A 54 -17.92 -9.38 29.01
CA GLN A 54 -17.96 -8.77 27.68
C GLN A 54 -18.09 -7.24 27.74
N ARG A 55 -18.89 -6.72 28.69
CA ARG A 55 -19.05 -5.28 28.90
C ARG A 55 -17.76 -4.62 29.36
N GLU A 56 -17.00 -5.27 30.23
CA GLU A 56 -15.68 -4.79 30.66
C GLU A 56 -14.64 -4.81 29.53
N ALA A 57 -14.76 -5.75 28.59
CA ALA A 57 -13.83 -5.85 27.47
C ALA A 57 -14.12 -4.86 26.33
N LEU A 58 -15.34 -4.31 26.24
CA LEU A 58 -15.77 -3.39 25.18
C LEU A 58 -14.86 -2.16 24.99
N PRO A 59 -14.49 -1.40 26.05
CA PRO A 59 -13.66 -0.21 25.89
C PRO A 59 -12.29 -0.55 25.30
N TYR A 60 -11.69 -1.66 25.72
CA TYR A 60 -10.39 -2.12 25.23
C TYR A 60 -10.43 -2.40 23.72
N PHE A 61 -11.41 -3.18 23.26
CA PHE A 61 -11.54 -3.47 21.83
C PHE A 61 -11.92 -2.24 21.00
N GLY A 62 -12.76 -1.35 21.55
CA GLY A 62 -13.14 -0.09 20.90
C GLY A 62 -11.96 0.85 20.67
N GLU A 63 -11.11 1.04 21.68
CA GLU A 63 -9.91 1.88 21.58
C GLU A 63 -8.92 1.33 20.55
N ARG A 64 -8.64 0.02 20.58
CA ARG A 64 -7.74 -0.62 19.61
C ARG A 64 -8.28 -0.57 18.19
N LEU A 65 -9.58 -0.78 18.00
CA LEU A 65 -10.23 -0.61 16.70
C LEU A 65 -10.12 0.80 16.15
N ALA A 66 -10.35 1.81 16.99
CA ALA A 66 -10.20 3.20 16.60
C ALA A 66 -8.76 3.51 16.16
N ALA A 67 -7.76 2.97 16.87
CA ALA A 67 -6.35 3.09 16.49
C ALA A 67 -6.05 2.42 15.13
N LEU A 68 -6.59 1.23 14.87
CA LEU A 68 -6.44 0.55 13.58
C LEU A 68 -7.06 1.36 12.43
N HIS A 69 -8.28 1.88 12.62
CA HIS A 69 -8.94 2.74 11.64
C HIS A 69 -8.18 4.04 11.38
N ALA A 70 -7.61 4.65 12.43
CA ALA A 70 -6.76 5.83 12.29
C ALA A 70 -5.49 5.53 11.48
N SER A 71 -4.80 4.43 11.78
CA SER A 71 -3.61 3.98 11.03
C SER A 71 -3.94 3.71 9.56
N ALA A 72 -5.02 2.98 9.28
CA ALA A 72 -5.48 2.72 7.92
C ALA A 72 -5.84 3.99 7.14
N LYS A 73 -6.47 4.97 7.80
CA LYS A 73 -6.76 6.28 7.19
C LYS A 73 -5.49 7.01 6.79
N VAL A 74 -4.46 7.02 7.64
CA VAL A 74 -3.17 7.64 7.35
C VAL A 74 -2.46 6.93 6.20
N ALA A 75 -2.39 5.60 6.23
CA ALA A 75 -1.77 4.80 5.16
C ALA A 75 -2.48 5.00 3.81
N ARG A 76 -3.81 4.98 3.80
CA ARG A 76 -4.61 5.24 2.59
C ARG A 76 -4.35 6.60 1.97
N ALA A 77 -4.10 7.63 2.78
CA ALA A 77 -3.75 8.95 2.28
C ALA A 77 -2.39 8.99 1.56
N GLN A 78 -1.48 8.06 1.87
CA GLN A 78 -0.18 7.95 1.19
C GLN A 78 -0.25 7.22 -0.15
N LYS A 79 -1.31 6.44 -0.40
CA LYS A 79 -1.45 5.60 -1.59
C LYS A 79 -1.26 6.37 -2.90
N VAL A 80 -1.90 7.53 -3.03
CA VAL A 80 -1.83 8.37 -4.23
C VAL A 80 -0.38 8.82 -4.52
N ALA A 81 0.38 9.12 -3.47
CA ALA A 81 1.77 9.53 -3.61
C ALA A 81 2.65 8.37 -4.09
N TRP A 82 2.46 7.17 -3.51
CA TRP A 82 3.20 5.96 -3.89
C TRP A 82 2.75 5.35 -5.24
N GLU A 83 1.55 5.66 -5.73
CA GLU A 83 1.12 5.30 -7.10
C GLU A 83 1.70 6.26 -8.15
N SER A 84 2.07 7.48 -7.76
CA SER A 84 2.58 8.50 -8.68
C SER A 84 4.05 8.29 -9.03
N ARG A 85 4.31 7.65 -10.18
CA ARG A 85 5.67 7.50 -10.71
C ARG A 85 6.41 8.82 -10.93
N PRO A 86 5.80 9.88 -11.51
CA PRO A 86 6.49 11.16 -11.67
C PRO A 86 6.93 11.75 -10.32
N LEU A 87 6.10 11.61 -9.28
CA LEU A 87 6.45 12.09 -7.95
C LEU A 87 7.60 11.28 -7.35
N LEU A 88 7.53 9.94 -7.41
CA LEU A 88 8.58 9.07 -6.87
C LEU A 88 9.93 9.24 -7.59
N LEU A 89 9.91 9.43 -8.91
CA LEU A 89 11.09 9.74 -9.70
C LEU A 89 11.66 11.13 -9.34
N SER A 90 10.81 12.11 -9.07
CA SER A 90 11.26 13.45 -8.66
C SER A 90 12.03 13.44 -7.33
N MET A 91 11.75 12.47 -6.46
CA MET A 91 12.40 12.29 -5.17
C MET A 91 13.76 11.57 -5.25
N GLN A 92 14.12 10.99 -6.41
CA GLN A 92 15.42 10.36 -6.61
C GLN A 92 16.50 11.43 -6.72
N ASN A 93 17.59 11.28 -5.98
CA ASN A 93 18.68 12.25 -5.92
C ASN A 93 19.91 11.72 -6.66
N PHE A 94 20.64 12.64 -7.29
CA PHE A 94 21.96 12.36 -7.85
C PHE A 94 23.04 12.29 -6.77
N SER A 95 22.86 13.04 -5.67
CA SER A 95 23.80 13.10 -4.55
C SER A 95 23.07 13.27 -3.22
N ALA A 96 23.68 12.78 -2.15
CA ALA A 96 23.20 13.03 -0.78
C ALA A 96 23.41 14.50 -0.36
N ASP A 97 24.42 15.17 -0.92
CA ASP A 97 24.60 16.61 -0.71
C ASP A 97 23.61 17.40 -1.59
N ARG A 98 22.77 18.19 -0.92
CA ARG A 98 21.70 18.97 -1.56
C ARG A 98 22.23 20.02 -2.54
N GLN A 99 23.40 20.62 -2.25
CA GLN A 99 23.98 21.61 -3.16
C GLN A 99 24.41 20.93 -4.45
N THR A 100 25.19 19.85 -4.33
CA THR A 100 25.63 19.03 -5.47
C THR A 100 24.44 18.49 -6.28
N ASP A 101 23.41 17.96 -5.62
CA ASP A 101 22.21 17.45 -6.30
C ASP A 101 21.51 18.55 -7.12
N SER A 102 21.32 19.74 -6.55
CA SER A 102 20.69 20.86 -7.26
C SER A 102 21.48 21.32 -8.48
N LEU A 103 22.81 21.33 -8.39
CA LEU A 103 23.71 21.68 -9.49
C LEU A 103 23.66 20.62 -10.60
N MET A 104 23.65 19.33 -10.24
CA MET A 104 23.52 18.24 -11.21
C MET A 104 22.18 18.31 -11.94
N ARG A 105 21.06 18.50 -11.22
CA ARG A 105 19.74 18.69 -11.84
C ARG A 105 19.72 19.86 -12.80
N LEU A 106 20.27 21.02 -12.41
CA LEU A 106 20.34 22.20 -13.26
C LEU A 106 21.16 21.93 -14.52
N ARG A 107 22.34 21.31 -14.37
CA ARG A 107 23.20 20.93 -15.50
C ARG A 107 22.44 20.04 -16.50
N HIS A 108 21.86 18.94 -16.03
CA HIS A 108 21.09 18.02 -16.87
C HIS A 108 19.90 18.72 -17.54
N ALA A 109 19.16 19.56 -16.80
CA ALA A 109 18.05 20.32 -17.36
C ALA A 109 18.49 21.27 -18.48
N THR A 110 19.64 21.94 -18.33
CA THR A 110 20.18 22.81 -19.39
C THR A 110 20.68 22.04 -20.60
N GLU A 111 21.34 20.90 -20.35
CA GLU A 111 21.88 20.03 -21.39
C GLU A 111 20.74 19.44 -22.24
N TYR A 112 19.75 18.82 -21.59
CA TYR A 112 18.62 18.20 -22.29
C TYR A 112 17.68 19.19 -22.95
N ALA A 113 17.58 20.42 -22.44
CA ALA A 113 16.81 21.48 -23.11
C ALA A 113 17.40 21.89 -24.46
N SER A 114 18.70 21.67 -24.68
CA SER A 114 19.40 22.01 -25.93
C SER A 114 19.50 20.82 -26.91
N MET A 115 19.16 19.62 -26.48
CA MET A 115 19.25 18.41 -27.30
C MET A 115 18.12 18.33 -28.33
N ASN A 116 18.44 17.74 -29.48
CA ASN A 116 17.42 17.34 -30.45
C ASN A 116 16.68 16.08 -29.98
N ALA A 117 15.53 15.81 -30.60
CA ALA A 117 14.67 14.68 -30.24
C ALA A 117 15.37 13.31 -30.31
N ALA A 118 16.18 13.06 -31.34
CA ALA A 118 16.85 11.77 -31.52
C ALA A 118 17.88 11.49 -30.41
N LEU A 119 18.62 12.52 -29.99
CA LEU A 119 19.58 12.40 -28.88
C LEU A 119 18.87 12.24 -27.53
N LEU A 120 17.75 12.94 -27.33
CA LEU A 120 16.96 12.82 -26.11
C LEU A 120 16.36 11.42 -25.95
N ASP A 121 15.85 10.84 -27.04
CA ASP A 121 15.35 9.46 -27.06
C ASP A 121 16.46 8.44 -26.78
N LEU A 122 17.62 8.58 -27.43
CA LEU A 122 18.77 7.71 -27.17
C LEU A 122 19.23 7.78 -25.70
N HIS A 123 19.33 8.98 -25.13
CA HIS A 123 19.68 9.14 -23.72
C HIS A 123 18.62 8.55 -22.78
N ALA A 124 17.34 8.62 -23.14
CA ALA A 124 16.28 8.01 -22.36
C ALA A 124 16.36 6.48 -22.38
N GLN A 125 16.69 5.89 -23.52
CA GLN A 125 16.92 4.45 -23.65
C GLN A 125 18.13 4.00 -22.81
N ILE A 126 19.25 4.72 -22.88
CA ILE A 126 20.43 4.42 -22.06
C ILE A 126 20.10 4.54 -20.57
N ALA A 127 19.41 5.61 -20.15
CA ALA A 127 19.02 5.78 -18.75
C ALA A 127 18.06 4.70 -18.25
N LEU A 128 17.18 4.18 -19.12
CA LEU A 128 16.31 3.04 -18.82
C LEU A 128 17.12 1.74 -18.69
N GLU A 129 18.09 1.49 -19.57
CA GLU A 129 18.95 0.31 -19.53
C GLU A 129 19.85 0.30 -18.28
N GLU A 130 20.39 1.45 -17.92
CA GLU A 130 21.26 1.63 -16.74
C GLU A 130 20.47 1.77 -15.42
N MET A 131 19.14 1.93 -15.50
CA MET A 131 18.27 2.24 -14.36
C MET A 131 18.69 3.53 -13.62
N ASP A 132 19.19 4.53 -14.34
CA ASP A 132 19.52 5.85 -13.81
C ASP A 132 18.24 6.70 -13.65
N LEU A 133 17.54 6.48 -12.53
CA LEU A 133 16.25 7.11 -12.25
C LEU A 133 16.32 8.64 -12.16
N PRO A 134 17.33 9.26 -11.49
CA PRO A 134 17.48 10.71 -11.49
C PRO A 134 17.62 11.30 -12.89
N VAL A 135 18.44 10.70 -13.76
CA VAL A 135 18.59 11.14 -15.17
C VAL A 135 17.30 10.95 -15.94
N LEU A 136 16.65 9.79 -15.80
CA LEU A 136 15.40 9.48 -16.48
C LEU A 136 14.30 10.50 -16.16
N TYR A 137 14.23 10.97 -14.91
CA TYR A 137 13.29 12.03 -14.53
C TYR A 137 13.60 13.36 -15.24
N GLN A 138 14.87 13.75 -15.35
CA GLN A 138 15.24 14.98 -16.06
C GLN A 138 14.91 14.90 -17.56
N LEU A 139 15.11 13.74 -18.18
CA LEU A 139 14.76 13.48 -19.58
C LEU A 139 13.24 13.50 -19.79
N TYR A 140 12.47 12.91 -18.88
CA TYR A 140 11.01 13.00 -18.86
C TYR A 140 10.54 14.46 -18.78
N LEU A 141 11.10 15.28 -17.89
CA LEU A 141 10.76 16.70 -17.80
C LEU A 141 11.12 17.47 -19.08
N ALA A 142 12.24 17.12 -19.72
CA ALA A 142 12.63 17.73 -20.99
C ALA A 142 11.67 17.33 -22.13
N SER A 143 11.23 16.07 -22.19
CA SER A 143 10.26 15.60 -23.18
C SER A 143 8.88 16.23 -22.99
N LEU A 144 8.48 16.54 -21.75
CA LEU A 144 7.23 17.27 -21.49
C LEU A 144 7.20 18.66 -22.15
N LYS A 145 8.37 19.32 -22.27
CA LYS A 145 8.49 20.65 -22.86
C LYS A 145 8.45 20.64 -24.39
N THR A 146 8.78 19.51 -25.02
CA THR A 146 8.78 19.36 -26.49
C THR A 146 7.44 18.88 -27.05
N HIS A 147 6.44 18.61 -26.21
CA HIS A 147 5.11 18.13 -26.63
C HIS A 147 4.35 19.04 -27.62
N THR A 148 4.74 20.30 -27.77
CA THR A 148 4.16 21.24 -28.75
C THR A 148 4.90 21.26 -30.10
N THR A 149 6.00 20.51 -30.23
CA THR A 149 6.81 20.45 -31.45
C THR A 149 6.56 19.16 -32.24
N PRO A 150 6.68 19.18 -33.58
CA PRO A 150 6.50 18.00 -34.43
C PRO A 150 7.56 16.90 -34.21
N GLN A 151 8.60 17.17 -33.42
CA GLN A 151 9.68 16.26 -33.04
C GLN A 151 9.48 15.77 -31.59
N ARG A 152 8.26 15.32 -31.26
CA ARG A 152 7.94 14.83 -29.92
C ARG A 152 8.73 13.55 -29.62
N VAL A 153 9.40 13.54 -28.48
CA VAL A 153 9.88 12.31 -27.83
C VAL A 153 8.91 12.00 -26.71
N ASP A 154 8.49 10.74 -26.60
CA ASP A 154 7.63 10.28 -25.52
C ASP A 154 8.44 9.37 -24.60
N VAL A 155 9.09 9.97 -23.60
CA VAL A 155 9.83 9.21 -22.59
C VAL A 155 8.80 8.50 -21.71
N ASN A 156 8.60 7.22 -21.97
CA ASN A 156 7.66 6.40 -21.23
C ASN A 156 8.27 5.92 -19.91
N ILE A 157 7.68 6.36 -18.79
CA ILE A 157 8.09 5.98 -17.43
C ILE A 157 7.16 4.93 -16.79
N ASP A 158 6.16 4.42 -17.51
CA ASP A 158 5.15 3.52 -16.94
C ASP A 158 5.69 2.12 -16.61
N ALA A 159 6.71 1.67 -17.33
CA ALA A 159 7.33 0.36 -17.11
C ALA A 159 8.51 0.41 -16.12
N VAL A 160 8.83 1.58 -15.57
CA VAL A 160 9.99 1.77 -14.69
C VAL A 160 9.69 1.20 -13.30
N THR A 161 10.57 0.33 -12.83
CA THR A 161 10.55 -0.19 -11.46
C THR A 161 11.24 0.80 -10.54
N ILE A 162 10.48 1.42 -9.64
CA ILE A 162 11.03 2.38 -8.67
C ILE A 162 11.29 1.65 -7.34
N PRO A 163 12.50 1.77 -6.75
CA PRO A 163 12.84 1.15 -5.48
C PRO A 163 11.84 1.48 -4.37
N GLY A 164 11.40 0.45 -3.63
CA GLY A 164 10.51 0.61 -2.49
C GLY A 164 9.03 0.86 -2.83
N GLN A 165 8.69 1.09 -4.10
CA GLN A 165 7.31 1.40 -4.49
C GLN A 165 6.37 0.21 -4.26
N VAL A 166 6.78 -0.98 -4.68
CA VAL A 166 5.97 -2.20 -4.55
C VAL A 166 5.79 -2.54 -3.07
N GLU A 167 6.88 -2.45 -2.30
CA GLU A 167 6.89 -2.70 -0.86
C GLU A 167 6.00 -1.71 -0.10
N ALA A 168 6.07 -0.41 -0.43
CA ALA A 168 5.23 0.61 0.18
C ALA A 168 3.75 0.40 -0.14
N LEU A 169 3.41 0.11 -1.40
CA LEU A 169 2.03 -0.16 -1.79
C LEU A 169 1.49 -1.43 -1.14
N GLN A 170 2.33 -2.46 -0.97
CA GLN A 170 1.96 -3.67 -0.22
C GLN A 170 1.76 -3.36 1.26
N ALA A 171 2.66 -2.59 1.89
CA ALA A 171 2.50 -2.19 3.29
C ALA A 171 1.21 -1.41 3.52
N ILE A 172 0.85 -0.49 2.62
CA ILE A 172 -0.42 0.25 2.67
C ILE A 172 -1.62 -0.71 2.59
N ARG A 173 -1.61 -1.66 1.64
CA ARG A 173 -2.68 -2.67 1.53
C ARG A 173 -2.81 -3.53 2.78
N ASP A 174 -1.69 -3.95 3.35
CA ASP A 174 -1.67 -4.75 4.56
C ASP A 174 -2.29 -3.96 5.73
N ILE A 175 -1.90 -2.70 5.92
CA ILE A 175 -2.47 -1.82 6.94
C ILE A 175 -3.97 -1.61 6.73
N GLU A 176 -4.41 -1.39 5.49
CA GLU A 176 -5.84 -1.22 5.15
C GLU A 176 -6.69 -2.45 5.48
N ALA A 177 -6.11 -3.66 5.50
CA ALA A 177 -6.82 -4.89 5.81
C ALA A 177 -6.94 -5.17 7.33
N LEU A 178 -6.09 -4.55 8.17
CA LEU A 178 -6.05 -4.81 9.61
C LEU A 178 -7.30 -4.37 10.40
N PRO A 179 -7.97 -3.24 10.09
CA PRO A 179 -9.23 -2.89 10.73
C PRO A 179 -10.29 -4.00 10.58
N ALA A 180 -10.38 -4.64 9.40
CA ALA A 180 -11.34 -5.72 9.17
C ALA A 180 -11.05 -6.94 10.06
N ARG A 181 -9.76 -7.27 10.26
CA ARG A 181 -9.35 -8.31 11.22
C ARG A 181 -9.69 -7.91 12.66
N GLY A 182 -9.41 -6.68 13.04
CA GLY A 182 -9.79 -6.13 14.35
C GLY A 182 -11.29 -6.21 14.59
N GLU A 183 -12.12 -5.92 13.57
CA GLU A 183 -13.58 -5.95 13.67
C GLU A 183 -14.08 -7.39 13.89
N LEU A 184 -13.49 -8.37 13.21
CA LEU A 184 -13.79 -9.79 13.45
C LEU A 184 -13.47 -10.20 14.89
N ILE A 185 -12.33 -9.77 15.44
CA ILE A 185 -11.92 -10.08 16.82
C ILE A 185 -12.85 -9.40 17.82
N ALA A 186 -13.09 -8.10 17.68
CA ALA A 186 -13.97 -7.35 18.56
C ALA A 186 -15.41 -7.90 18.51
N GLY A 187 -15.93 -8.19 17.31
CA GLY A 187 -17.26 -8.75 17.14
C GLY A 187 -17.39 -10.21 17.64
N ALA A 188 -16.28 -10.95 17.77
CA ALA A 188 -16.26 -12.23 18.46
C ALA A 188 -16.23 -12.07 20.00
N ALA A 189 -15.59 -11.01 20.50
CA ALA A 189 -15.55 -10.69 21.93
C ALA A 189 -16.91 -10.19 22.45
N THR A 190 -17.68 -9.49 21.62
CA THR A 190 -18.94 -8.87 22.03
C THR A 190 -20.14 -9.71 21.62
N ALA A 191 -21.13 -9.90 22.51
CA ALA A 191 -22.41 -10.55 22.20
C ALA A 191 -23.21 -9.87 21.08
N ALA A 192 -22.78 -8.69 20.59
CA ALA A 192 -23.36 -7.99 19.46
C ALA A 192 -23.30 -8.78 18.14
N GLY A 193 -22.59 -9.90 18.08
CA GLY A 193 -22.76 -10.94 17.06
C GLY A 193 -22.70 -10.40 15.63
N LEU A 194 -21.49 -10.30 15.06
CA LEU A 194 -21.35 -10.00 13.64
C LEU A 194 -22.27 -10.92 12.81
N THR A 195 -23.14 -10.32 12.00
CA THR A 195 -23.99 -11.08 11.08
C THR A 195 -23.13 -11.92 10.14
N ALA A 196 -23.63 -13.07 9.68
CA ALA A 196 -22.86 -13.96 8.79
C ALA A 196 -22.40 -13.23 7.52
N LEU A 197 -23.24 -12.35 6.97
CA LEU A 197 -22.89 -11.49 5.83
C LEU A 197 -21.73 -10.54 6.17
N ARG A 198 -21.78 -9.86 7.33
CA ARG A 198 -20.70 -8.97 7.76
C ARG A 198 -19.40 -9.74 8.02
N LYS A 199 -19.46 -10.94 8.60
CA LYS A 199 -18.29 -11.82 8.77
C LYS A 199 -17.69 -12.19 7.41
N MET A 200 -18.52 -12.52 6.42
CA MET A 200 -18.05 -12.84 5.06
C MET A 200 -17.46 -11.63 4.34
N GLU A 201 -18.03 -10.43 4.51
CA GLU A 201 -17.49 -9.19 3.94
C GLU A 201 -16.13 -8.83 4.57
N LEU A 202 -16.04 -8.88 5.89
CA LEU A 202 -14.79 -8.63 6.62
C LEU A 202 -13.74 -9.69 6.32
N GLY A 203 -14.14 -10.97 6.20
CA GLY A 203 -13.26 -12.05 5.79
C GLY A 203 -12.69 -11.85 4.39
N ARG A 204 -13.50 -11.32 3.45
CA ARG A 204 -13.00 -10.92 2.13
C ARG A 204 -12.01 -9.77 2.25
N GLN A 205 -12.34 -8.69 2.95
CA GLN A 205 -11.46 -7.52 3.12
C GLN A 205 -10.14 -7.87 3.82
N ALA A 206 -10.17 -8.74 4.83
CA ALA A 206 -8.99 -9.21 5.55
C ALA A 206 -8.07 -10.13 4.72
N ASN A 207 -8.61 -10.77 3.67
CA ASN A 207 -7.90 -11.67 2.77
C ASN A 207 -7.36 -10.97 1.51
N VAL A 208 -7.84 -9.76 1.17
CA VAL A 208 -7.30 -8.97 0.05
C VAL A 208 -5.81 -8.65 0.22
N ALA A 209 -5.29 -8.59 1.46
CA ALA A 209 -3.86 -8.46 1.73
C ALA A 209 -3.01 -9.68 1.28
N ASN A 210 -3.63 -10.86 1.09
CA ASN A 210 -2.95 -12.08 0.63
C ASN A 210 -2.99 -12.27 -0.90
N GLU A 211 -3.68 -11.40 -1.64
CA GLU A 211 -3.64 -11.43 -3.10
C GLU A 211 -2.36 -10.73 -3.60
N PRO A 212 -1.54 -11.39 -4.44
CA PRO A 212 -0.38 -10.74 -5.04
C PRO A 212 -0.85 -9.50 -5.81
N PRO A 213 -0.07 -8.41 -5.84
CA PRO A 213 -0.44 -7.22 -6.59
C PRO A 213 -0.76 -7.60 -8.03
N PRO A 214 -1.81 -7.03 -8.64
CA PRO A 214 -2.07 -7.26 -10.06
C PRO A 214 -0.81 -6.83 -10.81
N SER A 215 -0.16 -7.80 -11.46
CA SER A 215 0.96 -7.53 -12.34
C SER A 215 0.51 -6.48 -13.35
N SER A 216 1.23 -5.37 -13.47
CA SER A 216 0.88 -4.29 -14.39
C SER A 216 1.13 -4.66 -15.86
N ASN A 217 1.08 -5.94 -16.22
CA ASN A 217 1.35 -6.47 -17.56
C ASN A 217 0.05 -6.83 -18.28
N ARG A 218 -0.97 -5.97 -18.23
CA ARG A 218 -2.20 -6.16 -19.06
C ARG A 218 -2.23 -5.35 -20.36
N HIS A 219 -1.11 -4.75 -20.78
CA HIS A 219 -1.02 -4.09 -22.08
C HIS A 219 0.27 -4.45 -22.84
N VAL A 220 0.45 -5.72 -23.21
CA VAL A 220 1.41 -6.08 -24.30
C VAL A 220 0.84 -7.12 -25.29
N GLU A 221 -0.21 -7.87 -24.98
CA GLU A 221 -0.69 -8.97 -25.85
C GLU A 221 -1.72 -8.60 -26.94
N ALA A 222 -1.73 -7.36 -27.46
CA ALA A 222 -2.66 -6.97 -28.53
C ALA A 222 -2.03 -6.39 -29.80
N ALA A 223 -0.70 -6.49 -29.98
CA ALA A 223 -0.02 -5.89 -31.14
C ALA A 223 0.96 -6.80 -31.90
N SER A 224 0.82 -8.13 -31.80
CA SER A 224 1.61 -9.10 -32.60
C SER A 224 0.78 -9.90 -33.61
N GLY A 225 -0.27 -9.28 -34.15
CA GLY A 225 -1.28 -9.95 -34.98
C GLY A 225 -1.55 -9.34 -36.35
N ILE A 226 -0.65 -8.57 -36.97
CA ILE A 226 -0.80 -8.17 -38.39
C ILE A 226 0.58 -8.13 -39.07
N ALA A 227 1.12 -9.31 -39.38
CA ALA A 227 2.16 -9.45 -40.39
C ALA A 227 1.85 -10.71 -41.22
N GLY A 228 1.23 -10.50 -42.38
CA GLY A 228 1.01 -11.59 -43.33
C GLY A 228 -0.15 -11.35 -44.29
N ARG A 229 0.08 -10.55 -45.32
CA ARG A 229 -0.38 -10.78 -46.72
C ARG A 229 -0.27 -9.49 -47.52
N PHE A 230 0.80 -9.37 -48.31
CA PHE A 230 0.73 -8.80 -49.65
C PHE A 230 1.83 -9.44 -50.49
N THR A 231 1.43 -10.46 -51.25
CA THR A 231 2.12 -10.94 -52.45
C THR A 231 1.10 -10.91 -53.56
N ALA A 232 1.29 -10.00 -54.51
CA ALA A 232 0.99 -10.12 -55.93
C ALA A 232 1.60 -8.90 -56.63
#